data_AF-A0A7S2ELM8-F1
#
_entry.id   AF-A0A7S2ELM8-F1
#
_cell.length_a   1.000
_cell.length_b   1.000
_cell.length_c   1.000
_cell.angle_alpha   90.00
_cell.angle_beta   90.00
_cell.angle_gamma   90.00
#
_symmetry.space_group_name_H-M   'P 1'
#
loop_
_entity.id
_entity.type
_entity.pdbx_description
1 polymer ?
#
loop_
_entity_poly.entity_id
_entity_poly.type
_entity_poly.pdbx_seq_one_letter_code
_entity_poly.pdbx_strand_id
1 'polypeptide(L)'
;GGSGSGSSAAQGGGGGSGNPPSRQSSFPDSDRDDAGGDPNAAGGGLLDDEDDDIGIPDNDVLIALNYEAFRKLNAYAHTVIPFPNAGETAASTSPVLTWEQADQQPQQQVSVHPVLSRLYEFIRSSSGRMEHGVLDEASSAAAALGGGGAVFCKSGKDRTAMQVTYKQARFARRFLNGGDGHSHGNSGGGGGVSRDDVYGDAALMRIHGTRLPICEKNVGQAKFAFNSLQSKFMPDALKPPPSTLAGFLKGGRVFSREGGIES
;
A
#
# COMPACT_ATOMS: atom_id res chain seq x y z
N GLY A 1 -57.17 13.74 -29.97
CA GLY A 1 -57.92 12.69 -29.24
C GLY A 1 -56.94 11.58 -28.93
N GLY A 2 -56.82 11.05 -27.72
CA GLY A 2 -57.79 11.00 -26.63
C GLY A 2 -58.31 9.57 -26.50
N SER A 3 -57.78 8.81 -25.52
CA SER A 3 -58.34 7.65 -24.80
C SER A 3 -57.15 6.88 -24.20
N GLY A 4 -56.91 6.79 -22.87
CA GLY A 4 -57.81 6.31 -21.80
C GLY A 4 -57.92 4.78 -21.94
N SER A 5 -57.67 3.89 -20.98
CA SER A 5 -57.87 3.83 -19.52
C SER A 5 -57.29 2.47 -19.05
N GLY A 6 -56.66 2.30 -17.88
CA GLY A 6 -57.28 2.08 -16.55
C GLY A 6 -56.40 1.04 -15.80
N SER A 7 -55.85 1.29 -14.61
CA SER A 7 -56.44 1.31 -13.26
C SER A 7 -56.82 -0.06 -12.69
N SER A 8 -56.06 -0.54 -11.68
CA SER A 8 -56.63 -1.13 -10.46
C SER A 8 -55.57 -1.31 -9.36
N ALA A 9 -55.91 -0.80 -8.18
CA ALA A 9 -55.19 -0.92 -6.92
C ALA A 9 -55.57 -2.23 -6.19
N ALA A 10 -54.69 -2.70 -5.30
CA ALA A 10 -55.07 -3.56 -4.18
C ALA A 10 -54.22 -3.21 -2.95
N GLN A 11 -54.93 -2.83 -1.88
CA GLN A 11 -54.48 -2.63 -0.51
C GLN A 11 -54.43 -3.95 0.27
N GLY A 12 -53.72 -3.93 1.41
CA GLY A 12 -53.82 -4.89 2.51
C GLY A 12 -52.43 -5.21 3.06
N GLY A 13 -51.98 -4.57 4.15
CA GLY A 13 -52.18 -5.03 5.54
C GLY A 13 -51.01 -5.96 5.93
N GLY A 14 -50.27 -5.86 7.03
CA GLY A 14 -50.39 -5.17 8.31
C GLY A 14 -49.52 -5.98 9.29
N GLY A 15 -48.85 -5.31 10.24
CA GLY A 15 -48.41 -5.86 11.53
C GLY A 15 -47.25 -6.87 11.55
N GLY A 16 -46.17 -6.54 12.28
CA GLY A 16 -45.17 -7.53 12.66
C GLY A 16 -43.83 -6.96 13.14
N SER A 17 -43.84 -6.21 14.23
CA SER A 17 -42.63 -5.85 14.99
C SER A 17 -42.04 -7.09 15.67
N GLY A 18 -40.81 -7.48 15.31
CA GLY A 18 -40.07 -8.55 15.98
C GLY A 18 -38.61 -8.16 16.17
N ASN A 19 -38.26 -7.71 17.38
CA ASN A 19 -36.89 -7.52 17.83
C ASN A 19 -36.21 -8.89 18.05
N PRO A 20 -34.94 -9.09 17.65
CA PRO A 20 -34.19 -10.28 18.03
C PRO A 20 -33.70 -10.21 19.49
N PRO A 21 -33.68 -11.33 20.23
CA PRO A 21 -33.40 -11.35 21.66
C PRO A 21 -31.92 -11.17 21.99
N SER A 22 -31.69 -10.29 22.97
CA SER A 22 -30.45 -10.10 23.72
C SER A 22 -30.07 -11.37 24.50
N ARG A 23 -28.88 -11.93 24.21
CA ARG A 23 -28.25 -12.95 25.05
C ARG A 23 -27.59 -12.29 26.26
N GLN A 24 -28.24 -12.41 27.41
CA GLN A 24 -27.61 -12.24 28.72
C GLN A 24 -26.91 -13.56 29.08
N SER A 25 -25.60 -13.50 29.34
CA SER A 25 -24.86 -14.57 29.99
C SER A 25 -24.40 -14.08 31.36
N SER A 26 -25.14 -14.52 32.37
CA SER A 26 -24.83 -14.40 33.79
C SER A 26 -23.90 -15.54 34.22
N PHE A 27 -22.75 -15.19 34.80
CA PHE A 27 -21.99 -16.06 35.71
C PHE A 27 -21.37 -15.21 36.84
N PRO A 28 -21.17 -15.81 38.03
CA PRO A 28 -21.53 -15.18 39.31
C PRO A 28 -20.40 -14.40 40.00
N ASP A 29 -20.83 -13.48 40.85
CA ASP A 29 -20.06 -12.88 41.94
C ASP A 29 -19.42 -13.94 42.84
N SER A 30 -18.14 -13.75 43.12
CA SER A 30 -17.50 -14.29 44.30
C SER A 30 -16.74 -13.18 45.01
N ASP A 31 -17.37 -12.65 46.05
CA ASP A 31 -16.72 -11.91 47.12
C ASP A 31 -15.54 -12.71 47.69
N ARG A 32 -14.43 -12.01 47.96
CA ARG A 32 -13.50 -12.31 49.04
C ARG A 32 -12.51 -11.16 49.30
N ASP A 33 -12.79 -10.49 50.40
CA ASP A 33 -11.90 -10.12 51.51
C ASP A 33 -10.73 -9.15 51.30
N ASP A 34 -10.96 -8.00 51.95
CA ASP A 34 -10.10 -6.98 52.54
C ASP A 34 -8.79 -7.48 53.20
N ALA A 35 -7.68 -6.78 52.93
CA ALA A 35 -6.59 -6.54 53.88
C ALA A 35 -5.65 -5.42 53.36
N GLY A 36 -5.54 -4.33 54.13
CA GLY A 36 -4.70 -3.17 53.82
C GLY A 36 -3.19 -3.38 53.96
N GLY A 37 -2.42 -2.42 53.44
CA GLY A 37 -0.96 -2.33 53.62
C GLY A 37 -0.27 -1.24 52.79
N ASP A 38 -0.08 -0.08 53.41
CA ASP A 38 0.90 1.02 53.24
C ASP A 38 1.31 1.63 51.87
N PRO A 39 1.27 2.98 51.73
CA PRO A 39 1.80 3.74 50.60
C PRO A 39 3.23 4.25 50.87
N ASN A 40 4.26 3.42 50.67
CA ASN A 40 5.62 3.90 50.36
C ASN A 40 6.55 2.74 50.02
N ALA A 41 6.72 2.46 48.73
CA ALA A 41 7.84 1.68 48.22
C ALA A 41 8.32 2.30 46.91
N ALA A 42 9.16 3.32 47.06
CA ALA A 42 10.02 3.79 45.99
C ALA A 42 11.09 2.73 45.68
N GLY A 43 11.35 2.49 44.40
CA GLY A 43 12.50 1.71 43.93
C GLY A 43 12.16 0.41 43.20
N GLY A 44 11.49 0.51 42.05
CA GLY A 44 11.45 -0.56 41.06
C GLY A 44 12.33 -0.19 39.88
N GLY A 45 13.56 -0.71 39.85
CA GLY A 45 14.51 -0.52 38.76
C GLY A 45 13.94 -1.06 37.45
N LEU A 46 14.13 -0.28 36.40
CA LEU A 46 13.95 -0.67 35.02
C LEU A 46 14.96 -1.81 34.75
N LEU A 47 14.50 -3.05 34.81
CA LEU A 47 15.21 -4.14 34.15
C LEU A 47 14.96 -3.95 32.66
N ASP A 48 15.92 -3.30 31.99
CA ASP A 48 16.08 -3.45 30.54
C ASP A 48 16.41 -4.93 30.32
N ASP A 49 15.39 -5.69 29.92
CA ASP A 49 15.59 -6.95 29.22
C ASP A 49 16.20 -6.58 27.86
N GLU A 50 17.52 -6.42 27.84
CA GLU A 50 18.33 -6.41 26.61
C GLU A 50 18.24 -7.82 26.00
N ASP A 51 17.14 -8.08 25.29
CA ASP A 51 17.10 -9.09 24.24
C ASP A 51 18.09 -8.62 23.16
N ASP A 52 19.36 -9.02 23.33
CA ASP A 52 20.38 -9.05 22.28
C ASP A 52 19.95 -10.08 21.22
N ASP A 53 18.87 -9.78 20.50
CA ASP A 53 18.62 -10.34 19.19
C ASP A 53 19.80 -9.90 18.33
N ILE A 54 20.73 -10.83 18.11
CA ILE A 54 21.66 -10.82 16.97
C ILE A 54 20.78 -11.04 15.72
N GLY A 55 19.93 -10.05 15.45
CA GLY A 55 19.01 -10.00 14.35
C GLY A 55 19.75 -9.48 13.13
N ILE A 56 19.50 -10.11 11.98
CA ILE A 56 19.86 -9.56 10.69
C ILE A 56 19.27 -8.14 10.63
N PRO A 57 20.06 -7.08 10.34
CA PRO A 57 19.54 -5.73 10.23
C PRO A 57 18.32 -5.70 9.29
N ASP A 58 17.23 -5.04 9.68
CA ASP A 58 15.99 -4.98 8.88
C ASP A 58 16.22 -4.59 7.41
N ASN A 59 17.24 -3.78 7.15
CA ASN A 59 17.64 -3.38 5.80
C ASN A 59 18.12 -4.57 4.94
N ASP A 60 18.82 -5.53 5.54
CA ASP A 60 19.32 -6.72 4.84
C ASP A 60 18.16 -7.64 4.47
N VAL A 61 17.14 -7.74 5.32
CA VAL A 61 15.90 -8.47 5.01
C VAL A 61 15.16 -7.81 3.85
N LEU A 62 15.00 -6.48 3.87
CA LEU A 62 14.36 -5.74 2.77
C LEU A 62 15.12 -5.91 1.44
N ILE A 63 16.45 -5.86 1.48
CA ILE A 63 17.29 -6.10 0.32
C ILE A 63 17.08 -7.54 -0.20
N ALA A 64 17.12 -8.53 0.68
CA ALA A 64 16.92 -9.93 0.33
C ALA A 64 15.56 -10.16 -0.34
N LEU A 65 14.48 -9.61 0.25
CA LEU A 65 13.13 -9.69 -0.32
C LEU A 65 13.03 -9.03 -1.70
N ASN A 66 13.65 -7.86 -1.89
CA ASN A 66 13.66 -7.19 -3.19
C ASN A 66 14.40 -8.02 -4.25
N TYR A 67 15.56 -8.59 -3.92
CA TYR A 67 16.30 -9.46 -4.84
C TYR A 67 15.57 -10.77 -5.15
N GLU A 68 14.92 -11.36 -4.15
CA GLU A 68 14.14 -12.57 -4.33
C GLU A 68 12.94 -12.32 -5.27
N ALA A 69 12.17 -11.25 -5.01
CA ALA A 69 11.05 -10.85 -5.85
C ALA A 69 11.51 -10.52 -7.27
N PHE A 70 12.62 -9.79 -7.41
CA PHE A 70 13.21 -9.46 -8.71
C PHE A 70 13.59 -10.73 -9.49
N ARG A 71 14.22 -11.70 -8.85
CA ARG A 71 14.66 -12.95 -9.49
C ARG A 71 13.49 -13.74 -10.05
N LYS A 72 12.39 -13.84 -9.29
CA LYS A 72 11.13 -14.47 -9.74
C LYS A 72 10.54 -13.72 -10.94
N LEU A 73 10.49 -12.39 -10.87
CA LEU A 73 10.01 -11.56 -11.97
C LEU A 73 10.89 -11.67 -13.22
N ASN A 74 12.20 -11.82 -13.06
CA ASN A 74 13.16 -11.96 -14.15
C ASN A 74 13.01 -13.30 -14.88
N ALA A 75 12.84 -14.39 -14.14
CA ALA A 75 12.52 -15.70 -14.71
C ALA A 75 11.16 -15.68 -15.45
N TYR A 76 10.16 -15.02 -14.86
CA TYR A 76 8.88 -14.82 -15.53
C TYR A 76 9.03 -14.01 -16.83
N ALA A 77 9.77 -12.90 -16.81
CA ALA A 77 10.00 -12.05 -17.98
C ALA A 77 10.59 -12.82 -19.16
N HIS A 78 11.63 -13.63 -18.93
CA HIS A 78 12.21 -14.49 -19.98
C HIS A 78 11.24 -15.58 -20.47
N THR A 79 10.29 -16.00 -19.64
CA THR A 79 9.26 -16.98 -20.02
C THR A 79 8.22 -16.36 -20.95
N VAL A 80 7.78 -15.12 -20.67
CA VAL A 80 6.73 -14.44 -21.46
C VAL A 80 7.26 -13.63 -22.64
N ILE A 81 8.50 -13.15 -22.55
CA ILE A 81 9.22 -12.43 -23.60
C ILE A 81 10.59 -13.10 -23.73
N PRO A 82 10.71 -14.14 -24.57
CA PRO A 82 11.99 -14.81 -24.75
C PRO A 82 13.04 -13.83 -25.31
N PHE A 83 14.13 -13.65 -24.57
CA PHE A 83 15.27 -12.86 -25.00
C PHE A 83 16.49 -13.78 -25.07
N PRO A 84 17.22 -13.83 -26.20
CA PRO A 84 18.41 -14.67 -26.30
C PRO A 84 19.42 -14.23 -25.25
N ASN A 85 19.91 -15.16 -24.44
CA ASN A 85 21.02 -14.87 -23.54
C ASN A 85 22.20 -14.37 -24.38
N ALA A 86 22.93 -13.36 -23.88
CA ALA A 86 24.11 -12.84 -24.55
C ALA A 86 25.12 -13.98 -24.78
N GLY A 87 25.17 -14.52 -26.00
CA GLY A 87 26.01 -15.64 -26.40
C GLY A 87 25.30 -16.84 -27.03
N GLU A 88 23.97 -16.94 -26.95
CA GLU A 88 23.21 -18.05 -27.56
C GLU A 88 22.71 -17.67 -28.95
N THR A 89 23.05 -18.47 -29.96
CA THR A 89 22.44 -18.38 -31.30
C THR A 89 20.99 -18.87 -31.21
N ALA A 90 20.08 -18.30 -32.02
CA ALA A 90 18.63 -18.57 -31.99
C ALA A 90 18.21 -20.05 -32.13
N ALA A 91 19.15 -20.96 -32.42
CA ALA A 91 18.93 -22.40 -32.54
C ALA A 91 19.24 -23.19 -31.23
N SER A 92 19.80 -22.54 -30.20
CA SER A 92 20.14 -23.15 -28.91
C SER A 92 19.55 -22.32 -27.77
N THR A 93 18.23 -22.20 -27.73
CA THR A 93 17.52 -21.69 -26.56
C THR A 93 17.61 -22.75 -25.47
N SER A 94 18.62 -22.67 -24.61
CA SER A 94 18.64 -23.43 -23.35
C SER A 94 17.30 -23.21 -22.64
N PRO A 95 16.75 -24.22 -21.94
CA PRO A 95 15.45 -24.07 -21.29
C PRO A 95 15.52 -22.90 -20.32
N VAL A 96 14.76 -21.85 -20.64
CA VAL A 96 14.61 -20.68 -19.80
C VAL A 96 14.08 -21.16 -18.45
N LEU A 97 14.84 -20.84 -17.40
CA LEU A 97 14.49 -21.13 -16.01
C LEU A 97 13.09 -20.56 -15.73
N THR A 98 12.12 -21.43 -15.42
CA THR A 98 10.77 -20.96 -15.09
C THR A 98 10.78 -20.24 -13.74
N TRP A 99 9.77 -19.41 -13.46
CA TRP A 99 9.68 -18.73 -12.17
C TRP A 99 9.52 -19.70 -10.98
N GLU A 100 8.90 -20.87 -11.19
CA GLU A 100 8.80 -21.95 -10.19
C GLU A 100 10.15 -22.59 -9.90
N GLN A 101 10.94 -22.83 -10.94
CA GLN A 101 12.30 -23.35 -10.82
C GLN A 101 13.23 -22.33 -10.16
N ALA A 102 13.05 -21.04 -10.44
CA ALA A 102 13.74 -19.98 -9.73
C ALA A 102 13.40 -20.08 -8.23
N ASP A 103 12.13 -20.16 -7.84
CA ASP A 103 11.76 -20.30 -6.42
C ASP A 103 12.53 -21.42 -5.68
N GLN A 104 12.69 -22.58 -6.32
CA GLN A 104 13.35 -23.75 -5.75
C GLN A 104 14.89 -23.73 -5.80
N GLN A 105 15.50 -22.92 -6.69
CA GLN A 105 16.96 -22.86 -6.86
C GLN A 105 17.49 -21.42 -6.70
N PRO A 106 17.65 -20.92 -5.46
CA PRO A 106 18.08 -19.55 -5.17
C PRO A 106 19.42 -19.15 -5.80
N GLN A 107 20.32 -20.11 -5.99
CA GLN A 107 21.70 -19.89 -6.42
C GLN A 107 21.88 -19.82 -7.94
N GLN A 108 20.86 -20.17 -8.74
CA GLN A 108 20.99 -20.18 -10.19
C GLN A 108 20.82 -18.77 -10.76
N GLN A 109 21.91 -18.21 -11.28
CA GLN A 109 21.97 -16.83 -11.78
C GLN A 109 21.52 -16.76 -13.24
N VAL A 110 20.38 -16.10 -13.48
CA VAL A 110 19.86 -15.81 -14.83
C VAL A 110 20.31 -14.41 -15.25
N SER A 111 20.58 -14.22 -16.55
CA SER A 111 20.84 -12.89 -17.11
C SER A 111 19.67 -11.93 -16.85
N VAL A 112 19.96 -10.67 -16.54
CA VAL A 112 18.91 -9.66 -16.31
C VAL A 112 18.19 -9.38 -17.63
N HIS A 113 16.87 -9.59 -17.66
CA HIS A 113 16.05 -9.32 -18.82
C HIS A 113 16.01 -7.80 -19.11
N PRO A 114 16.10 -7.35 -20.37
CA PRO A 114 16.16 -5.92 -20.72
C PRO A 114 14.97 -5.09 -20.18
N VAL A 115 13.77 -5.68 -20.13
CA VAL A 115 12.58 -5.02 -19.57
C VAL A 115 12.71 -4.71 -18.07
N LEU A 116 13.59 -5.41 -17.36
CA LEU A 116 13.79 -5.27 -15.92
C LEU A 116 15.08 -4.52 -15.54
N SER A 117 15.89 -4.09 -16.52
CA SER A 117 17.19 -3.46 -16.24
C SER A 117 17.07 -2.24 -15.31
N ARG A 118 16.05 -1.39 -15.52
CA ARG A 118 15.82 -0.24 -14.63
C ARG A 118 15.46 -0.64 -13.21
N LEU A 119 14.55 -1.59 -13.05
CA LEU A 119 14.19 -2.10 -11.72
C LEU A 119 15.41 -2.69 -10.99
N TYR A 120 16.25 -3.43 -11.71
CA TYR A 120 17.48 -3.99 -11.16
C TYR A 120 18.44 -2.89 -10.67
N GLU A 121 18.63 -1.84 -11.47
CA GLU A 121 19.47 -0.69 -11.09
C GLU A 121 18.94 0.02 -9.84
N PHE A 122 17.63 0.19 -9.73
CA PHE A 122 16.99 0.79 -8.55
C PHE A 122 17.15 -0.08 -7.30
N ILE A 123 16.93 -1.39 -7.40
CA ILE A 123 17.16 -2.32 -6.28
C ILE A 123 18.63 -2.28 -5.85
N ARG A 124 19.57 -2.30 -6.80
CA ARG A 124 21.01 -2.27 -6.50
C ARG A 124 21.43 -0.94 -5.85
N SER A 125 20.91 0.19 -6.32
CA SER A 125 21.29 1.54 -5.84
C SER A 125 20.55 1.99 -4.58
N SER A 126 19.42 1.37 -4.27
CA SER A 126 18.67 1.65 -3.04
C SER A 126 19.43 1.20 -1.78
N SER A 127 20.31 0.19 -1.86
CA SER A 127 21.24 -0.25 -0.81
C SER A 127 20.61 -0.33 0.60
N GLY A 128 19.39 -0.87 0.69
CA GLY A 128 18.66 -1.02 1.95
C GLY A 128 17.97 0.25 2.46
N ARG A 129 18.04 1.35 1.73
CA ARG A 129 17.24 2.55 2.02
C ARG A 129 15.82 2.33 1.55
N MET A 130 14.85 2.83 2.33
CA MET A 130 13.43 2.84 1.95
C MET A 130 13.21 3.83 0.80
N GLU A 131 13.46 3.36 -0.42
CA GLU A 131 13.41 4.13 -1.66
C GLU A 131 12.10 3.83 -2.39
N HIS A 132 11.26 4.85 -2.57
CA HIS A 132 9.94 4.68 -3.19
C HIS A 132 9.98 4.39 -4.69
N GLY A 133 11.05 4.74 -5.39
CA GLY A 133 11.27 4.48 -6.81
C GLY A 133 11.31 3.00 -7.15
N VAL A 134 11.79 2.13 -6.25
CA VAL A 134 11.68 0.66 -6.41
C VAL A 134 10.22 0.24 -6.64
N LEU A 135 9.26 0.83 -5.92
CA LEU A 135 7.84 0.51 -6.07
C LEU A 135 7.27 1.02 -7.41
N ASP A 136 7.82 2.10 -7.95
CA ASP A 136 7.41 2.70 -9.21
C ASP A 136 7.95 1.92 -10.42
N GLU A 137 9.21 1.53 -10.36
CA GLU A 137 9.86 0.71 -11.39
C GLU A 137 9.29 -0.71 -11.36
N ALA A 138 9.02 -1.28 -10.18
CA ALA A 138 8.35 -2.59 -10.07
C ALA A 138 6.95 -2.54 -10.71
N SER A 139 6.21 -1.45 -10.48
CA SER A 139 4.89 -1.25 -11.10
C SER A 139 4.97 -1.11 -12.61
N SER A 140 5.99 -0.42 -13.11
CA SER A 140 6.18 -0.19 -14.55
C SER A 140 6.62 -1.49 -15.25
N ALA A 141 7.52 -2.24 -14.63
CA ALA A 141 7.94 -3.57 -15.09
C ALA A 141 6.77 -4.56 -15.11
N ALA A 142 5.99 -4.64 -14.03
CA ALA A 142 4.81 -5.50 -13.98
C ALA A 142 3.82 -5.15 -15.09
N ALA A 143 3.50 -3.87 -15.29
CA ALA A 143 2.61 -3.44 -16.36
C ALA A 143 3.15 -3.76 -17.77
N ALA A 144 4.46 -3.60 -18.00
CA ALA A 144 5.10 -3.96 -19.28
C ALA A 144 5.02 -5.47 -19.58
N LEU A 145 4.89 -6.30 -18.54
CA LEU A 145 4.70 -7.75 -18.64
C LEU A 145 3.21 -8.15 -18.63
N GLY A 146 2.29 -7.20 -18.76
CA GLY A 146 0.84 -7.45 -18.72
C GLY A 146 0.28 -7.73 -17.32
N GLY A 147 1.07 -7.51 -16.27
CA GLY A 147 0.70 -7.74 -14.88
C GLY A 147 -0.02 -6.57 -14.20
N GLY A 148 -0.82 -6.89 -13.19
CA GLY A 148 -1.39 -5.92 -12.26
C GLY A 148 -0.46 -5.64 -11.06
N GLY A 149 -0.80 -4.63 -10.27
CA GLY A 149 -0.04 -4.27 -9.05
C GLY A 149 -0.94 -4.09 -7.84
N ALA A 150 -0.48 -4.59 -6.69
CA ALA A 150 -1.06 -4.31 -5.39
C ALA A 150 -0.12 -3.43 -4.57
N VAL A 151 -0.68 -2.51 -3.80
CA VAL A 151 0.08 -1.65 -2.86
C VAL A 151 -0.52 -1.83 -1.48
N PHE A 152 0.32 -2.20 -0.52
CA PHE A 152 -0.09 -2.39 0.86
C PHE A 152 0.97 -1.88 1.84
N CYS A 153 0.51 -1.52 3.03
CA CYS A 153 1.33 -1.28 4.21
C CYS A 153 0.61 -1.91 5.41
N LYS A 154 1.27 -2.03 6.57
CA LYS A 154 0.74 -2.69 7.80
C LYS A 154 -0.77 -2.48 8.02
N SER A 155 -1.25 -1.23 7.97
CA SER A 155 -2.64 -0.90 8.25
C SER A 155 -3.49 -0.53 7.03
N GLY A 156 -2.92 -0.59 5.81
CA GLY A 156 -3.62 -0.27 4.56
C GLY A 156 -4.15 1.17 4.43
N LYS A 157 -3.83 2.09 5.35
CA LYS A 157 -4.33 3.48 5.39
C LYS A 157 -3.38 4.47 4.72
N ASP A 158 -2.45 5.03 5.51
CA ASP A 158 -1.73 6.27 5.21
C ASP A 158 -0.69 6.08 4.11
N ARG A 159 0.32 5.23 4.33
CA ARG A 159 1.37 4.96 3.32
C ARG A 159 0.79 4.34 2.05
N THR A 160 -0.22 3.48 2.18
CA THR A 160 -0.95 2.92 1.04
C THR A 160 -1.65 4.02 0.24
N ALA A 161 -2.36 4.95 0.89
CA ALA A 161 -3.02 6.05 0.21
C ALA A 161 -2.04 6.94 -0.56
N MET A 162 -0.87 7.25 0.02
CA MET A 162 0.12 8.11 -0.64
C MET A 162 0.62 7.48 -1.95
N GLN A 163 0.96 6.20 -1.92
CA GLN A 163 1.42 5.45 -3.08
C GLN A 163 0.31 5.22 -4.12
N VAL A 164 -0.88 4.80 -3.70
CA VAL A 164 -2.01 4.55 -4.61
C VAL A 164 -2.41 5.81 -5.36
N THR A 165 -2.58 6.93 -4.65
CA THR A 165 -2.96 8.21 -5.28
C THR A 165 -1.89 8.71 -6.23
N TYR A 166 -0.60 8.56 -5.89
CA TYR A 166 0.48 8.94 -6.79
C TYR A 166 0.50 8.09 -8.08
N LYS A 167 0.36 6.76 -7.96
CA LYS A 167 0.30 5.85 -9.12
C LYS A 167 -0.92 6.10 -9.99
N GLN A 168 -2.09 6.35 -9.39
CA GLN A 168 -3.31 6.71 -10.10
C GLN A 168 -3.15 8.01 -10.89
N ALA A 169 -2.52 9.03 -10.30
CA ALA A 169 -2.27 10.31 -10.97
C ALA A 169 -1.32 10.13 -12.16
N ARG A 170 -0.23 9.37 -11.97
CA ARG A 170 0.74 9.06 -13.03
C ARG A 170 0.09 8.29 -14.18
N PHE A 171 -0.77 7.31 -13.87
CA PHE A 171 -1.53 6.56 -14.86
C PHE A 171 -2.52 7.46 -15.61
N ALA A 172 -3.33 8.26 -14.90
CA ALA A 172 -4.31 9.16 -15.49
C ALA A 172 -3.66 10.14 -16.46
N ARG A 173 -2.53 10.76 -16.08
CA ARG A 173 -1.80 11.69 -16.95
C ARG A 173 -1.20 11.02 -18.18
N ARG A 174 -0.66 9.80 -18.04
CA ARG A 174 -0.19 9.01 -19.20
C ARG A 174 -1.34 8.70 -20.16
N PHE A 175 -2.48 8.28 -19.61
CA PHE A 175 -3.67 7.95 -20.38
C PHE A 175 -4.23 9.18 -21.13
N LEU A 176 -4.40 10.30 -20.43
CA LEU A 176 -4.91 11.56 -21.00
C LEU A 176 -3.97 12.14 -22.06
N ASN A 177 -2.66 11.94 -21.92
CA ASN A 177 -1.66 12.38 -22.91
C ASN A 177 -1.55 11.43 -24.12
N GLY A 178 -2.49 10.50 -24.31
CA GLY A 178 -2.58 9.62 -25.48
C GLY A 178 -2.02 8.22 -25.24
N GLY A 179 -2.41 7.58 -24.13
CA GLY A 179 -2.02 6.20 -23.83
C GLY A 179 -2.32 5.23 -24.98
N ASP A 180 -1.25 4.69 -25.55
CA ASP A 180 -1.12 3.56 -26.48
C ASP A 180 -1.47 3.77 -27.97
N GLY A 181 -0.45 4.12 -28.78
CA GLY A 181 -0.45 3.81 -30.22
C GLY A 181 0.43 4.68 -31.12
N HIS A 182 1.57 4.13 -31.57
CA HIS A 182 2.11 4.26 -32.94
C HIS A 182 2.21 5.64 -33.64
N SER A 183 2.15 6.75 -32.94
CA SER A 183 2.42 8.06 -33.56
C SER A 183 3.92 8.31 -33.64
N HIS A 184 4.56 7.70 -34.64
CA HIS A 184 5.67 8.34 -35.37
C HIS A 184 5.12 9.58 -36.10
N GLY A 185 4.72 10.58 -35.32
CA GLY A 185 4.10 11.80 -35.80
C GLY A 185 4.89 12.98 -35.28
N ASN A 186 5.85 13.40 -36.10
CA ASN A 186 6.68 14.59 -36.00
C ASN A 186 5.92 15.81 -35.40
N SER A 187 5.89 15.92 -34.08
CA SER A 187 5.35 17.06 -33.35
C SER A 187 6.43 17.53 -32.38
N GLY A 188 7.24 18.49 -32.83
CA GLY A 188 8.31 19.12 -32.06
C GLY A 188 7.81 19.97 -30.89
N GLY A 189 7.18 19.35 -29.89
CA GLY A 189 6.68 20.03 -28.70
C GLY A 189 6.54 19.10 -27.49
N GLY A 190 7.58 18.99 -26.67
CA GLY A 190 7.58 18.81 -25.20
C GLY A 190 6.49 18.01 -24.47
N GLY A 191 5.88 16.97 -25.06
CA GLY A 191 4.75 16.20 -24.50
C GLY A 191 5.10 15.25 -23.34
N GLY A 192 5.93 15.67 -22.40
CA GLY A 192 6.18 14.92 -21.17
C GLY A 192 5.05 15.11 -20.15
N VAL A 193 4.71 14.06 -19.41
CA VAL A 193 3.86 14.20 -18.21
C VAL A 193 4.62 15.06 -17.19
N SER A 194 4.13 16.27 -16.90
CA SER A 194 4.72 17.14 -15.89
C SER A 194 4.61 16.47 -14.50
N ARG A 195 5.71 16.51 -13.74
CA ARG A 195 5.73 15.96 -12.36
C ARG A 195 4.80 16.75 -11.45
N ASP A 196 4.74 18.07 -11.64
CA ASP A 196 3.90 18.95 -10.82
C ASP A 196 2.41 18.66 -11.05
N ASP A 197 2.02 18.34 -12.28
CA ASP A 197 0.68 17.92 -12.62
C ASP A 197 0.29 16.61 -11.91
N VAL A 198 1.20 15.63 -11.91
CA VAL A 198 1.00 14.35 -11.20
C VAL A 198 0.87 14.58 -9.70
N TYR A 199 1.68 15.47 -9.13
CA TYR A 199 1.62 15.77 -7.70
C TYR A 199 0.34 16.53 -7.34
N GLY A 200 -0.11 17.46 -8.19
CA GLY A 200 -1.37 18.16 -8.05
C GLY A 200 -2.58 17.22 -8.05
N ASP A 201 -2.64 16.31 -9.02
CA ASP A 201 -3.71 15.30 -9.09
C ASP A 201 -3.70 14.36 -7.88
N ALA A 202 -2.51 13.91 -7.47
CA ALA A 202 -2.37 13.09 -6.27
C ALA A 202 -2.86 13.83 -5.02
N ALA A 203 -2.54 15.12 -4.90
CA ALA A 203 -3.04 15.97 -3.81
C ALA A 203 -4.57 16.10 -3.84
N LEU A 204 -5.18 16.33 -5.00
CA LEU A 204 -6.64 16.38 -5.15
C LEU A 204 -7.30 15.06 -4.72
N MET A 205 -6.75 13.92 -5.12
CA MET A 205 -7.25 12.61 -4.68
C MET A 205 -7.05 12.36 -3.18
N ARG A 206 -6.02 12.94 -2.56
CA ARG A 206 -5.79 12.84 -1.11
C ARG A 206 -6.76 13.69 -0.29
N ILE A 207 -7.26 14.78 -0.86
CA ILE A 207 -8.23 15.68 -0.19
C ILE A 207 -9.67 15.21 -0.45
N HIS A 208 -10.00 14.90 -1.70
CA HIS A 208 -11.38 14.69 -2.17
C HIS A 208 -11.66 13.26 -2.66
N GLY A 209 -10.62 12.43 -2.80
CA GLY A 209 -10.77 11.07 -3.28
C GLY A 209 -11.19 10.08 -2.19
N THR A 210 -11.22 8.81 -2.57
CA THR A 210 -11.79 7.72 -1.76
C THR A 210 -10.87 7.22 -0.64
N ARG A 211 -9.61 7.68 -0.61
CA ARG A 211 -8.62 7.18 0.35
C ARG A 211 -8.71 7.81 1.73
N LEU A 212 -9.15 9.07 1.83
CA LEU A 212 -9.29 9.76 3.11
C LEU A 212 -10.45 9.19 3.97
N PRO A 213 -11.63 8.83 3.40
CA PRO A 213 -12.68 8.12 4.14
C PRO A 213 -12.27 6.75 4.72
N ILE A 214 -11.20 6.12 4.20
CA ILE A 214 -10.68 4.88 4.78
C ILE A 214 -10.05 5.15 6.14
N CYS A 215 -9.45 6.33 6.36
CA CYS A 215 -9.00 6.71 7.69
C CYS A 215 -10.19 6.86 8.65
N GLU A 216 -11.26 7.49 8.21
CA GLU A 216 -12.47 7.67 9.03
C GLU A 216 -13.06 6.34 9.49
N LYS A 217 -13.22 5.38 8.57
CA LYS A 217 -13.77 4.06 8.90
C LYS A 217 -12.90 3.27 9.90
N ASN A 218 -11.60 3.51 9.91
CA ASN A 218 -10.65 2.72 10.70
C ASN A 218 -10.30 3.37 12.06
N VAL A 219 -10.27 4.70 12.13
CA VAL A 219 -9.81 5.43 13.33
C VAL A 219 -10.75 6.58 13.73
N GLY A 220 -11.94 6.68 13.13
CA GLY A 220 -12.96 7.67 13.46
C GLY A 220 -12.71 9.07 12.92
N GLN A 221 -11.64 9.30 12.15
CA GLN A 221 -11.33 10.61 11.57
C GLN A 221 -10.84 10.54 10.13
N ALA A 222 -11.39 11.42 9.27
CA ALA A 222 -10.97 11.60 7.89
C ALA A 222 -9.66 12.41 7.78
N LYS A 223 -8.60 11.91 8.43
CA LYS A 223 -7.25 12.51 8.44
C LYS A 223 -6.19 11.42 8.32
N PHE A 224 -5.08 11.72 7.65
CA PHE A 224 -3.90 10.87 7.67
C PHE A 224 -3.14 11.04 8.98
N ALA A 225 -2.70 9.93 9.56
CA ALA A 225 -1.98 9.85 10.82
C ALA A 225 -0.48 10.18 10.68
N PHE A 226 -0.15 11.18 9.85
CA PHE A 226 1.21 11.75 9.81
C PHE A 226 1.26 13.00 10.68
N ASN A 227 2.27 13.10 11.54
CA ASN A 227 2.57 14.36 12.21
C ASN A 227 3.31 15.31 11.26
N SER A 228 3.36 16.60 11.61
CA SER A 228 3.97 17.63 10.77
C SER A 228 5.47 17.42 10.54
N LEU A 229 6.17 16.76 11.46
CA LEU A 229 7.60 16.46 11.31
C LEU A 229 7.82 15.31 10.33
N GLN A 230 7.05 14.22 10.45
CA GLN A 230 7.07 13.10 9.51
C GLN A 230 6.80 13.58 8.10
N SER A 231 5.79 14.42 7.90
CA SER A 231 5.45 14.99 6.59
C SER A 231 6.61 15.78 5.96
N LYS A 232 7.45 16.46 6.76
CA LYS A 232 8.63 17.20 6.25
C LYS A 232 9.70 16.30 5.63
N PHE A 233 9.86 15.08 6.13
CA PHE A 233 10.84 14.12 5.63
C PHE A 233 10.29 13.18 4.54
N MET A 234 9.03 13.32 4.17
CA MET A 234 8.44 12.53 3.08
C MET A 234 8.93 13.05 1.72
N PRO A 235 9.15 12.14 0.75
CA PRO A 235 9.34 12.53 -0.65
C PRO A 235 8.19 13.38 -1.14
N ASP A 236 8.46 14.41 -1.96
CA ASP A 236 7.44 15.36 -2.41
C ASP A 236 6.26 14.68 -3.12
N ALA A 237 6.54 13.66 -3.94
CA ALA A 237 5.52 12.86 -4.61
C ALA A 237 4.52 12.18 -3.65
N LEU A 238 4.96 11.87 -2.43
CA LEU A 238 4.18 11.14 -1.43
C LEU A 238 3.71 12.03 -0.28
N LYS A 239 4.04 13.32 -0.29
CA LYS A 239 3.69 14.24 0.78
C LYS A 239 2.18 14.56 0.77
N PRO A 240 1.45 14.32 1.88
CA PRO A 240 0.03 14.66 1.96
C PRO A 240 -0.17 16.18 2.08
N PRO A 241 -1.27 16.73 1.54
CA PRO A 241 -1.62 18.13 1.76
C PRO A 241 -1.81 18.43 3.27
N PRO A 242 -1.32 19.57 3.80
CA PRO A 242 -1.39 19.87 5.24
C PRO A 242 -2.80 19.80 5.83
N SER A 243 -3.82 20.18 5.04
CA SER A 243 -5.23 20.13 5.44
C SER A 243 -5.73 18.71 5.72
N THR A 244 -5.04 17.68 5.25
CA THR A 244 -5.40 16.26 5.43
C THR A 244 -4.70 15.58 6.60
N LEU A 245 -3.83 16.29 7.33
CA LEU A 245 -3.08 15.75 8.46
C LEU A 245 -3.88 15.78 9.76
N ALA A 246 -3.72 14.75 10.59
CA ALA A 246 -4.34 14.70 11.92
C ALA A 246 -3.72 15.74 12.90
N GLY A 247 -2.57 16.32 12.57
CA GLY A 247 -1.86 17.31 13.38
C GLY A 247 -1.26 16.71 14.66
N PHE A 248 -0.39 17.47 15.33
CA PHE A 248 -0.06 17.18 16.73
C PHE A 248 -1.31 17.49 17.55
N LEU A 249 -1.81 16.52 18.31
CA LEU A 249 -2.89 16.71 19.28
C LEU A 249 -2.53 17.92 20.16
N LYS A 250 -3.25 19.03 19.97
CA LYS A 250 -3.13 20.21 20.83
C LYS A 250 -3.60 19.82 22.24
N GLY A 251 -2.66 19.45 23.10
CA GLY A 251 -2.91 19.16 24.52
C GLY A 251 -2.51 17.77 25.02
N GLY A 252 -1.72 16.98 24.29
CA GLY A 252 -1.06 15.77 24.83
C GLY A 252 -1.97 14.65 25.33
N ARG A 253 -3.30 14.76 25.16
CA ARG A 253 -4.24 13.69 25.50
C ARG A 253 -4.34 12.71 24.34
N VAL A 254 -3.55 11.65 24.44
CA VAL A 254 -3.88 10.34 23.85
C VAL A 254 -5.23 9.93 24.44
N PHE A 255 -6.20 9.67 23.55
CA PHE A 255 -7.52 9.07 23.81
C PHE A 255 -8.08 9.22 25.23
N SER A 256 -8.89 10.27 25.46
CA SER A 256 -9.92 10.20 26.50
C SER A 256 -11.26 9.88 25.85
N ARG A 257 -11.73 8.64 26.10
CA ARG A 257 -13.13 8.15 26.04
C ARG A 257 -13.82 8.34 24.68
N GLU A 258 -14.02 7.35 23.82
CA GLU A 258 -14.59 6.01 23.99
C GLU A 258 -14.17 5.19 22.75
N GLY A 259 -13.56 4.02 22.91
CA GLY A 259 -13.10 3.17 21.79
C GLY A 259 -11.59 2.95 21.83
N GLY A 260 -11.20 1.88 22.54
CA GLY A 260 -9.81 1.54 22.83
C GLY A 260 -8.95 1.20 21.61
N ILE A 261 -7.65 1.36 21.82
CA ILE A 261 -6.60 0.84 20.94
C ILE A 261 -5.72 -0.02 21.85
N GLU A 262 -5.89 -1.33 21.78
CA GLU A 262 -4.85 -2.26 22.22
C GLU A 262 -3.94 -2.52 21.01
N SER A 263 -2.64 -2.49 21.26
CA SER A 263 -1.58 -2.84 20.29
C SER A 263 -1.35 -4.34 20.26
#